data_AF-A0A7C8EA39-F1
#
_entry.id   AF-A0A7C8EA39-F1
#
_cell.length_a   1.000
_cell.length_b   1.000
_cell.length_c   1.000
_cell.angle_alpha   90.00
_cell.angle_beta   90.00
_cell.angle_gamma   90.00
#
_symmetry.space_group_name_H-M   'P 1'
#
loop_
_entity.id
_entity.type
_entity.pdbx_description
1 polymer ?
#
loop_
_entity_poly.entity_id
_entity_poly.type
_entity_poly.pdbx_seq_one_letter_code
_entity_poly.pdbx_strand_id
1 'polypeptide(L)'
;MKIDIYKLGEYKIIESDTGELRWEAHSGFATIQEGRCFRKGPILFIGPAENDRVGFLKGDFLDHIKSFPKWSKTKYCCRSLEIYHCRTYRKVTKQEMLLWILDRGIDEGDSLYSEESDQRSDYISVRGAAGDVPFRLQRYEITKKSAGQILWKTPAGPNTVRGGTCTVLEDILFIGPRQDTQSDLIRRQFVANLQQLPKWDQTKYYSAKSSLHDCRSWNSVQEKRKRWPRSRRAAEKHDARKGRKKSSKFKLERSDLWENRAMLFFRRAGKCVMYAADLVLLIISLSFAYLIRHGKELKGRWRYKKGKRSSVHYSDD
;
A
#
# COMPACT_ATOMS: atom_id res chain seq x y z
N MET A 1 -11.71 0.94 31.88
CA MET A 1 -11.41 1.38 30.51
C MET A 1 -12.63 1.07 29.66
N LYS A 2 -13.25 2.09 29.06
CA LYS A 2 -14.45 1.90 28.24
C LYS A 2 -14.03 1.58 26.82
N ILE A 3 -14.62 0.55 26.23
CA ILE A 3 -14.34 0.12 24.86
C ILE A 3 -15.67 0.05 24.12
N ASP A 4 -15.78 0.81 23.04
CA ASP A 4 -16.92 0.73 22.13
C ASP A 4 -16.54 -0.13 20.93
N ILE A 5 -17.45 -1.01 20.51
CA ILE A 5 -17.22 -1.95 19.41
C ILE A 5 -18.28 -1.73 18.34
N TYR A 6 -17.83 -1.63 17.09
CA TYR A 6 -18.67 -1.37 15.94
C TYR A 6 -18.41 -2.36 14.79
N LYS A 7 -19.38 -2.49 13.90
CA LYS A 7 -19.28 -3.24 12.65
C LYS A 7 -19.10 -2.29 11.46
N LEU A 8 -18.11 -2.58 10.61
CA LEU A 8 -17.91 -1.95 9.30
C LEU A 8 -17.66 -3.03 8.24
N GLY A 9 -18.73 -3.56 7.66
CA GLY A 9 -18.63 -4.68 6.71
C GLY A 9 -18.15 -5.97 7.37
N GLU A 10 -17.02 -6.49 6.90
CA GLU A 10 -16.31 -7.64 7.47
C GLU A 10 -15.28 -7.22 8.54
N TYR A 11 -15.23 -5.94 8.93
CA TYR A 11 -14.36 -5.43 9.99
C TYR A 11 -15.14 -5.21 11.28
N LYS A 12 -14.50 -5.58 12.40
CA LYS A 12 -14.85 -5.13 13.75
C LYS A 12 -13.96 -3.93 14.08
N ILE A 13 -14.56 -2.77 14.29
CA ILE A 13 -13.84 -1.54 14.67
C ILE A 13 -13.96 -1.40 16.19
N ILE A 14 -12.81 -1.20 16.84
CA ILE A 14 -12.70 -1.08 18.30
C ILE A 14 -12.20 0.32 18.58
N GLU A 15 -12.91 1.06 19.43
CA GLU A 15 -12.56 2.40 19.86
C GLU A 15 -12.38 2.41 21.37
N SER A 16 -11.18 2.81 21.81
CA SER A 16 -10.91 3.03 23.23
C SER A 16 -11.45 4.38 23.70
N ASP A 17 -11.58 4.54 25.01
CA ASP A 17 -11.80 5.82 25.69
C ASP A 17 -10.73 6.88 25.36
N THR A 18 -9.49 6.46 25.09
CA THR A 18 -8.41 7.35 24.60
C THR A 18 -8.56 7.80 23.14
N GLY A 19 -9.57 7.29 22.42
CA GLY A 19 -9.81 7.60 21.02
C GLY A 19 -8.91 6.84 20.03
N GLU A 20 -8.13 5.88 20.51
CA GLU A 20 -7.40 4.96 19.64
C GLU A 20 -8.40 4.06 18.90
N LEU A 21 -8.18 3.89 17.59
CA LEU A 21 -8.99 3.05 16.75
C LEU A 21 -8.20 1.83 16.28
N ARG A 22 -8.76 0.65 16.47
CA ARG A 22 -8.25 -0.62 15.93
C ARG A 22 -9.30 -1.30 15.07
N TRP A 23 -8.86 -2.17 14.18
CA TRP A 23 -9.73 -3.06 13.44
C TRP A 23 -9.33 -4.51 13.66
N GLU A 24 -10.30 -5.40 13.62
CA GLU A 24 -10.13 -6.85 13.52
C GLU A 24 -10.90 -7.37 12.30
N ALA A 25 -10.33 -8.31 11.57
CA ALA A 25 -11.02 -9.01 10.49
C ALA A 25 -10.52 -10.46 10.36
N HIS A 26 -11.40 -11.36 9.96
CA HIS A 26 -11.02 -12.73 9.64
C HIS A 26 -10.07 -12.76 8.42
N SER A 27 -8.99 -13.52 8.54
CA SER A 27 -8.03 -13.84 7.48
C SER A 27 -7.82 -15.36 7.42
N GLY A 28 -7.34 -15.91 6.30
CA GLY A 28 -6.92 -17.31 6.23
C GLY A 28 -7.94 -18.36 6.68
N PHE A 29 -7.47 -19.43 7.34
CA PHE A 29 -8.29 -20.46 7.97
C PHE A 29 -8.18 -20.30 9.49
N ALA A 30 -9.29 -19.98 10.16
CA ALA A 30 -9.32 -19.78 11.62
C ALA A 30 -8.28 -18.77 12.14
N THR A 31 -7.99 -17.71 11.36
CA THR A 31 -7.09 -16.64 11.79
C THR A 31 -7.78 -15.29 11.79
N ILE A 32 -7.45 -14.45 12.76
CA ILE A 32 -7.90 -13.07 12.85
C ILE A 32 -6.68 -12.17 12.65
N GLN A 33 -6.85 -11.17 11.80
CA GLN A 33 -5.94 -10.07 11.61
C GLN A 33 -6.43 -8.86 12.38
N GLU A 34 -5.49 -8.13 12.95
CA GLU A 34 -5.77 -6.85 13.58
C GLU A 34 -4.76 -5.79 13.17
N GLY A 35 -5.17 -4.53 13.27
CA GLY A 35 -4.31 -3.40 13.02
C GLY A 35 -4.93 -2.10 13.52
N ARG A 36 -4.20 -1.00 13.35
CA ARG A 36 -4.68 0.34 13.70
C ARG A 36 -5.55 0.93 12.59
N CYS A 37 -6.44 1.83 13.00
CA CYS A 37 -7.14 2.74 12.11
C CYS A 37 -6.71 4.18 12.38
N PHE A 38 -6.84 5.03 11.37
CA PHE A 38 -6.58 6.47 11.48
C PHE A 38 -7.83 7.22 11.04
N ARG A 39 -8.13 8.35 11.67
CA ARG A 39 -9.26 9.21 11.29
C ARG A 39 -8.74 10.58 10.86
N LYS A 40 -9.16 11.05 9.70
CA LYS A 40 -8.98 12.45 9.25
C LYS A 40 -10.32 12.96 8.75
N GLY A 41 -10.90 13.93 9.46
CA GLY A 41 -12.26 14.42 9.21
C GLY A 41 -13.28 13.28 9.04
N PRO A 42 -14.05 13.24 7.92
CA PRO A 42 -15.06 12.24 7.64
C PRO A 42 -14.50 10.93 7.03
N ILE A 43 -13.18 10.72 7.04
CA ILE A 43 -12.52 9.53 6.47
C ILE A 43 -11.93 8.65 7.57
N LEU A 44 -12.28 7.36 7.56
CA LEU A 44 -11.62 6.31 8.34
C LEU A 44 -10.62 5.55 7.46
N PHE A 45 -9.34 5.61 7.77
CA PHE A 45 -8.31 4.81 7.14
C PHE A 45 -8.12 3.49 7.89
N ILE A 46 -8.28 2.37 7.21
CA ILE A 46 -7.98 1.04 7.72
C ILE A 46 -6.50 0.76 7.47
N GLY A 47 -5.72 0.64 8.55
CA GLY A 47 -4.29 0.41 8.46
C GLY A 47 -3.92 -1.00 8.03
N PRO A 48 -2.60 -1.29 7.88
CA PRO A 48 -2.16 -2.62 7.51
C PRO A 48 -2.39 -3.56 8.70
N ALA A 49 -2.44 -4.87 8.43
CA ALA A 49 -2.40 -5.85 9.51
C ALA A 49 -1.05 -5.72 10.26
N GLU A 50 -1.12 -5.69 11.58
CA GLU A 50 0.04 -5.62 12.47
C GLU A 50 0.26 -6.96 13.16
N ASN A 51 -0.82 -7.65 13.54
CA ASN A 51 -0.76 -8.95 14.18
C ASN A 51 -1.74 -9.94 13.53
N ASP A 52 -1.36 -11.22 13.58
CA ASP A 52 -2.21 -12.36 13.28
C ASP A 52 -2.39 -13.17 14.58
N ARG A 53 -3.59 -13.66 14.85
CA ARG A 53 -3.85 -14.59 15.95
C ARG A 53 -4.81 -15.70 15.54
N VAL A 54 -4.74 -16.83 16.25
CA VAL A 54 -5.74 -17.90 16.11
C VAL A 54 -7.10 -17.32 16.51
N GLY A 55 -8.11 -17.59 15.71
CA GLY A 55 -9.44 -17.03 15.90
C GLY A 55 -10.53 -17.96 15.40
N PHE A 56 -11.66 -17.37 15.06
CA PHE A 56 -12.86 -18.11 14.67
C PHE A 56 -12.85 -18.50 13.19
N LEU A 57 -13.69 -19.45 12.81
CA LEU A 57 -14.03 -19.65 11.40
C LEU A 57 -14.72 -18.39 10.85
N LYS A 58 -14.63 -18.19 9.53
CA LYS A 58 -15.19 -16.99 8.89
C LYS A 58 -16.68 -16.78 9.21
N GLY A 59 -17.48 -17.86 9.21
CA GLY A 59 -18.91 -17.79 9.51
C GLY A 59 -19.14 -17.25 10.91
N ASP A 60 -18.58 -17.93 11.90
CA ASP A 60 -18.66 -17.58 13.31
C ASP A 60 -18.20 -16.14 13.59
N PHE A 61 -17.10 -15.69 12.97
CA PHE A 61 -16.64 -14.31 13.11
C PHE A 61 -17.66 -13.31 12.55
N LEU A 62 -18.22 -13.59 11.36
CA LEU A 62 -19.20 -12.69 10.74
C LEU A 62 -20.53 -12.65 11.50
N ASP A 63 -20.94 -13.78 12.07
CA ASP A 63 -22.12 -13.88 12.92
C ASP A 63 -21.88 -13.15 14.25
N HIS A 64 -20.70 -13.30 14.85
CA HIS A 64 -20.32 -12.56 16.05
C HIS A 64 -20.35 -11.04 15.84
N ILE A 65 -19.77 -10.52 14.75
CA ILE A 65 -19.77 -9.07 14.53
C ILE A 65 -21.14 -8.52 14.11
N LYS A 66 -22.09 -9.37 13.72
CA LYS A 66 -23.43 -8.96 13.25
C LYS A 66 -24.25 -8.30 14.35
N SER A 67 -24.00 -8.62 15.62
CA SER A 67 -24.68 -8.03 16.78
C SER A 67 -24.17 -6.63 17.12
N PHE A 68 -22.99 -6.22 16.63
CA PHE A 68 -22.42 -4.91 16.95
C PHE A 68 -23.10 -3.77 16.17
N PRO A 69 -23.20 -2.57 16.78
CA PRO A 69 -23.73 -1.39 16.10
C PRO A 69 -22.90 -1.05 14.86
N LYS A 70 -23.55 -0.51 13.83
CA LYS A 70 -22.85 -0.10 12.59
C LYS A 70 -21.96 1.11 12.86
N TRP A 71 -20.77 1.14 12.26
CA TRP A 71 -19.91 2.31 12.28
C TRP A 71 -20.55 3.47 11.52
N SER A 72 -20.82 4.57 12.23
CA SER A 72 -21.47 5.78 11.71
C SER A 72 -20.65 7.06 11.93
N LYS A 73 -19.51 6.98 12.63
CA LYS A 73 -18.69 8.14 13.01
C LYS A 73 -17.93 8.77 11.84
N THR A 74 -17.83 8.10 10.70
CA THR A 74 -17.25 8.65 9.46
C THR A 74 -18.12 8.31 8.27
N LYS A 75 -18.17 9.23 7.28
CA LYS A 75 -18.92 9.04 6.04
C LYS A 75 -18.20 8.09 5.09
N TYR A 76 -16.88 8.20 5.03
CA TYR A 76 -16.04 7.42 4.14
C TYR A 76 -15.07 6.53 4.90
N CYS A 77 -14.63 5.47 4.25
CA CYS A 77 -13.51 4.66 4.69
C CYS A 77 -12.58 4.32 3.52
N CYS A 78 -11.28 4.22 3.84
CA CYS A 78 -10.22 3.96 2.88
C CYS A 78 -9.37 2.77 3.35
N ARG A 79 -9.21 1.74 2.51
CA ARG A 79 -8.34 0.58 2.82
C ARG A 79 -6.87 0.79 2.47
N SER A 80 -6.58 1.83 1.70
CA SER A 80 -5.23 2.10 1.22
C SER A 80 -4.60 3.20 2.06
N LEU A 81 -3.47 2.88 2.69
CA LEU A 81 -2.60 3.88 3.30
C LEU A 81 -1.52 4.41 2.34
N GLU A 82 -1.70 4.24 1.04
CA GLU A 82 -0.81 4.83 0.04
C GLU A 82 -1.20 6.30 -0.18
N ILE A 83 -0.94 7.10 0.86
CA ILE A 83 -1.05 8.55 0.86
C ILE A 83 0.35 9.14 0.74
N TYR A 84 0.49 10.14 -0.11
CA TYR A 84 1.74 10.80 -0.42
C TYR A 84 1.56 12.31 -0.33
N HIS A 85 2.60 13.02 0.09
CA HIS A 85 2.66 14.47 0.00
C HIS A 85 2.73 14.91 -1.47
N CYS A 86 1.92 15.90 -1.88
CA CYS A 86 1.92 16.39 -3.26
C CYS A 86 3.24 17.08 -3.63
N ARG A 87 3.85 17.83 -2.70
CA ARG A 87 5.08 18.58 -2.94
C ARG A 87 6.33 17.70 -2.97
N THR A 88 6.48 16.85 -1.96
CA THR A 88 7.70 16.05 -1.75
C THR A 88 7.62 14.65 -2.37
N TYR A 89 6.41 14.20 -2.72
CA TYR A 89 6.12 12.85 -3.20
C TYR A 89 6.48 11.72 -2.23
N ARG A 90 6.80 12.07 -0.98
CA ARG A 90 7.10 11.09 0.06
C ARG A 90 5.81 10.52 0.61
N LYS A 91 5.85 9.23 0.96
CA LYS A 91 4.72 8.54 1.59
C LYS A 91 4.53 9.10 3.00
N VAL A 92 3.27 9.35 3.38
CA VAL A 92 2.91 9.75 4.75
C VAL A 92 3.26 8.61 5.70
N THR A 93 3.97 8.93 6.76
CA THR A 93 4.41 8.01 7.82
C THR A 93 3.26 7.65 8.77
N LYS A 94 3.42 6.56 9.53
CA LYS A 94 2.42 6.18 10.54
C LYS A 94 2.26 7.26 11.61
N GLN A 95 3.37 7.89 12.02
CA GLN A 95 3.41 8.96 13.00
C GLN A 95 2.62 10.18 12.51
N GLU A 96 2.85 10.62 11.26
CA GLU A 96 2.05 11.70 10.66
C GLU A 96 0.54 11.36 10.60
N MET A 97 0.19 10.11 10.26
CA MET A 97 -1.22 9.68 10.27
C MET A 97 -1.82 9.63 11.68
N LEU A 98 -1.03 9.33 12.72
CA LEU A 98 -1.49 9.41 14.11
C LEU A 98 -1.75 10.85 14.52
N LEU A 99 -0.92 11.80 14.08
CA LEU A 99 -1.11 13.22 14.36
C LEU A 99 -2.44 13.75 13.80
N TRP A 100 -2.99 13.18 12.72
CA TRP A 100 -4.33 13.53 12.23
C TRP A 100 -5.45 13.26 13.23
N ILE A 101 -5.24 12.36 14.21
CA ILE A 101 -6.20 12.09 15.27
C ILE A 101 -6.16 13.21 16.33
N LEU A 102 -4.99 13.81 16.56
CA LEU A 102 -4.79 14.88 17.53
C LEU A 102 -5.24 16.24 17.00
N ASP A 103 -5.20 16.42 15.68
CA ASP A 103 -5.65 17.63 14.95
C ASP A 103 -7.17 17.89 15.02
N ARG A 104 -7.88 17.22 15.95
CA ARG A 104 -9.34 17.22 16.08
C ARG A 104 -9.94 18.46 16.75
N GLY A 105 -9.16 19.51 17.03
CA GLY A 105 -9.69 20.61 17.84
C GLY A 105 -8.85 21.87 17.95
N ILE A 106 -7.85 22.07 17.10
CA ILE A 106 -7.36 23.43 16.86
C ILE A 106 -8.15 23.91 15.65
N ASP A 107 -9.40 24.33 15.89
CA ASP A 107 -10.00 25.35 15.02
C ASP A 107 -8.95 26.45 14.86
N GLU A 108 -8.79 26.95 13.64
CA GLU A 108 -7.84 27.97 13.18
C GLU A 108 -8.02 29.32 13.91
N GLY A 109 -7.92 29.33 15.24
CA GLY A 109 -7.85 30.47 16.12
C GLY A 109 -6.64 30.28 17.03
N ASP A 110 -5.60 31.06 16.79
CA ASP A 110 -4.50 31.32 17.73
C ASP A 110 -3.30 30.34 17.77
N SER A 111 -2.88 29.81 16.61
CA SER A 111 -1.51 29.25 16.50
C SER A 111 -0.48 30.37 16.35
N LEU A 112 0.08 30.78 17.49
CA LEU A 112 1.11 31.81 17.70
C LEU A 112 2.53 31.38 17.25
N TYR A 113 2.65 30.36 16.41
CA TYR A 113 3.90 30.00 15.73
C TYR A 113 3.76 30.25 14.23
N SER A 114 3.59 31.54 13.92
CA SER A 114 3.74 32.10 12.58
C SER A 114 5.22 32.40 12.38
N GLU A 115 5.96 31.45 11.82
CA GLU A 115 7.15 31.78 11.04
C GLU A 115 7.02 31.11 9.67
N GLU A 116 6.76 31.97 8.68
CA GLU A 116 6.99 31.77 7.25
C GLU A 116 6.15 30.72 6.51
N SER A 117 4.82 30.74 6.69
CA SER A 117 3.93 30.39 5.58
C SER A 117 3.56 31.65 4.82
N ASP A 118 4.44 32.00 3.89
CA ASP A 118 4.18 32.91 2.79
C ASP A 118 2.76 32.74 2.26
N GLN A 119 2.06 33.87 2.15
CA GLN A 119 1.10 34.17 1.09
C GLN A 119 0.35 32.93 0.61
N ARG A 120 -0.50 32.37 1.48
CA ARG A 120 -1.59 31.49 1.06
C ARG A 120 -2.57 32.37 0.30
N SER A 121 -2.17 32.64 -0.93
CA SER A 121 -2.73 33.63 -1.82
C SER A 121 -4.21 33.31 -2.04
N ASP A 122 -5.04 34.34 -1.85
CA ASP A 122 -6.35 34.53 -2.48
C ASP A 122 -6.25 34.55 -4.04
N TYR A 123 -5.34 33.76 -4.63
CA TYR A 123 -5.19 33.57 -6.07
C TYR A 123 -6.36 32.77 -6.67
N ILE A 124 -7.38 32.40 -5.91
CA ILE A 124 -8.57 31.73 -6.47
C ILE A 124 -9.40 32.70 -7.34
N SER A 125 -9.17 34.02 -7.29
CA SER A 125 -9.97 34.97 -8.10
C SER A 125 -9.25 35.78 -9.17
N VAL A 126 -7.96 35.56 -9.46
CA VAL A 126 -7.24 36.31 -10.51
C VAL A 126 -6.72 35.41 -11.63
N ARG A 127 -7.65 34.87 -12.44
CA ARG A 127 -7.69 35.05 -13.91
C ARG A 127 -8.82 34.23 -14.49
N GLY A 128 -9.92 34.92 -14.81
CA GLY A 128 -11.05 34.41 -15.58
C GLY A 128 -10.71 34.09 -17.03
N ALA A 129 -9.86 33.09 -17.25
CA ALA A 129 -9.87 32.34 -18.49
C ALA A 129 -10.67 31.07 -18.22
N ALA A 130 -11.86 30.96 -18.82
CA ALA A 130 -12.79 29.84 -18.71
C ALA A 130 -12.27 28.53 -19.34
N GLY A 131 -10.97 28.25 -19.18
CA GLY A 131 -10.27 27.10 -19.71
C GLY A 131 -9.96 26.07 -18.65
N ASP A 132 -10.00 24.81 -19.04
CA ASP A 132 -9.50 23.69 -18.26
C ASP A 132 -7.99 23.89 -18.02
N VAL A 133 -7.56 24.01 -16.76
CA VAL A 133 -6.15 24.20 -16.41
C VAL A 133 -5.50 22.84 -16.10
N PRO A 134 -4.49 22.41 -16.88
CA PRO A 134 -3.76 21.18 -16.62
C PRO A 134 -2.59 21.41 -15.64
N PHE A 135 -2.42 20.47 -14.72
CA PHE A 135 -1.35 20.43 -13.73
C PHE A 135 -0.60 19.09 -13.80
N ARG A 136 0.62 19.05 -13.30
CA ARG A 136 1.40 17.83 -13.12
C ARG A 136 1.42 17.38 -11.67
N LEU A 137 1.09 16.12 -11.45
CA LEU A 137 1.30 15.41 -10.19
C LEU A 137 2.07 14.11 -10.49
N GLN A 138 3.39 14.09 -10.26
CA GLN A 138 4.27 13.01 -10.71
C GLN A 138 4.10 12.65 -12.20
N ARG A 139 3.50 11.49 -12.48
CA ARG A 139 3.21 10.91 -13.81
C ARG A 139 1.78 11.18 -14.29
N TYR A 140 1.01 11.94 -13.51
CA TYR A 140 -0.38 12.25 -13.78
C TYR A 140 -0.49 13.69 -14.28
N GLU A 141 -1.19 13.86 -15.38
CA GLU A 141 -1.79 15.16 -15.76
C GLU A 141 -3.12 15.25 -15.01
N ILE A 142 -3.28 16.29 -14.19
CA ILE A 142 -4.49 16.58 -13.43
C ILE A 142 -5.14 17.81 -14.03
N THR A 143 -6.37 17.69 -14.52
CA THR A 143 -7.10 18.80 -15.14
C THR A 143 -8.27 19.17 -14.25
N LYS A 144 -8.33 20.44 -13.83
CA LYS A 144 -9.49 20.98 -13.10
C LYS A 144 -10.40 21.68 -14.11
N LYS A 145 -11.61 21.14 -14.28
CA LYS A 145 -12.63 21.75 -15.14
C LYS A 145 -13.33 22.90 -14.44
N SER A 146 -13.92 23.80 -15.22
CA SER A 146 -14.77 24.90 -14.72
C SER A 146 -15.96 24.41 -13.89
N ALA A 147 -16.52 23.23 -14.21
CA ALA A 147 -17.59 22.58 -13.45
C ALA A 147 -17.14 21.96 -12.10
N GLY A 148 -15.89 22.14 -11.69
CA GLY A 148 -15.33 21.56 -10.46
C GLY A 148 -14.94 20.09 -10.57
N GLN A 149 -15.25 19.41 -11.68
CA GLN A 149 -14.78 18.06 -11.94
C GLN A 149 -13.25 18.06 -12.11
N ILE A 150 -12.57 17.15 -11.40
CA ILE A 150 -11.14 16.95 -11.54
C ILE A 150 -10.93 15.65 -12.31
N LEU A 151 -10.18 15.72 -13.41
CA LEU A 151 -9.80 14.56 -14.20
C LEU A 151 -8.31 14.28 -14.04
N TRP A 152 -7.93 13.02 -14.22
CA TRP A 152 -6.54 12.63 -14.31
C TRP A 152 -6.26 11.86 -15.61
N LYS A 153 -5.04 11.93 -16.10
CA LYS A 153 -4.50 11.11 -17.19
C LYS A 153 -3.10 10.61 -16.88
N THR A 154 -2.74 9.41 -17.34
CA THR A 154 -1.40 8.82 -17.18
C THR A 154 -1.09 7.87 -18.35
N PRO A 155 0.18 7.70 -18.75
CA PRO A 155 0.54 6.72 -19.77
C PRO A 155 0.33 5.29 -19.25
N ALA A 156 -0.28 4.43 -20.06
CA ALA A 156 -0.55 3.03 -19.76
C ALA A 156 0.15 2.03 -20.68
N GLY A 157 0.69 2.50 -21.81
CA GLY A 157 1.41 1.70 -22.79
C GLY A 157 2.18 2.59 -23.77
N PRO A 158 2.79 2.03 -24.85
CA PRO A 158 3.58 2.81 -25.81
C PRO A 158 2.80 3.96 -26.47
N ASN A 159 1.53 3.71 -26.80
CA ASN A 159 0.64 4.64 -27.50
C ASN A 159 -0.74 4.72 -26.83
N THR A 160 -0.78 4.50 -25.51
CA THR A 160 -2.04 4.55 -24.77
C THR A 160 -1.90 5.41 -23.53
N VAL A 161 -2.79 6.38 -23.42
CA VAL A 161 -3.04 7.15 -22.22
C VAL A 161 -4.35 6.64 -21.62
N ARG A 162 -4.39 6.52 -20.30
CA ARG A 162 -5.60 6.21 -19.54
C ARG A 162 -5.96 7.41 -18.70
N GLY A 163 -7.25 7.60 -18.46
CA GLY A 163 -7.72 8.64 -17.56
C GLY A 163 -8.77 8.17 -16.59
N GLY A 164 -9.32 9.12 -15.86
CA GLY A 164 -10.42 8.92 -14.93
C GLY A 164 -10.74 10.19 -14.16
N THR A 165 -11.62 10.08 -13.18
CA THR A 165 -12.00 11.18 -12.30
C THR A 165 -11.18 11.15 -11.02
N CYS A 166 -10.96 12.32 -10.42
CA CYS A 166 -10.42 12.47 -9.07
C CYS A 166 -11.51 12.98 -8.13
N THR A 167 -11.27 12.83 -6.83
CA THR A 167 -12.09 13.43 -5.77
C THR A 167 -11.17 14.05 -4.73
N VAL A 168 -11.47 15.27 -4.28
CA VAL A 168 -10.73 15.92 -3.19
C VAL A 168 -11.55 15.85 -1.91
N LEU A 169 -10.93 15.42 -0.82
CA LEU A 169 -11.56 15.37 0.50
C LEU A 169 -10.47 15.50 1.58
N GLU A 170 -10.69 16.36 2.59
CA GLU A 170 -9.73 16.61 3.69
C GLU A 170 -8.32 16.97 3.21
N ASP A 171 -8.20 17.79 2.16
CA ASP A 171 -6.92 18.18 1.57
C ASP A 171 -6.13 16.98 0.99
N ILE A 172 -6.84 15.93 0.60
CA ILE A 172 -6.31 14.74 -0.07
C ILE A 172 -6.98 14.59 -1.45
N LEU A 173 -6.17 14.55 -2.51
CA LEU A 173 -6.61 14.20 -3.86
C LEU A 173 -6.63 12.67 -4.03
N PHE A 174 -7.80 12.06 -4.16
CA PHE A 174 -7.97 10.64 -4.45
C PHE A 174 -8.04 10.41 -5.97
N ILE A 175 -7.07 9.69 -6.52
CA ILE A 175 -7.08 9.26 -7.92
C ILE A 175 -8.10 8.13 -8.07
N GLY A 176 -9.19 8.39 -8.79
CA GLY A 176 -10.30 7.46 -8.99
C GLY A 176 -9.97 6.28 -9.92
N PRO A 177 -10.93 5.38 -10.17
CA PRO A 177 -10.74 4.24 -11.05
C PRO A 177 -10.45 4.69 -12.49
N ARG A 178 -9.78 3.81 -13.24
CA ARG A 178 -9.56 3.98 -14.68
C ARG A 178 -10.90 4.04 -15.40
N GLN A 179 -11.03 4.99 -16.31
CA GLN A 179 -12.07 5.07 -17.31
C GLN A 179 -11.37 4.96 -18.67
N ASP A 180 -11.96 4.19 -19.59
CA ASP A 180 -11.40 3.96 -20.91
C ASP A 180 -11.62 5.20 -21.79
N THR A 181 -10.85 6.24 -21.50
CA THR A 181 -10.70 7.39 -22.39
C THR A 181 -9.43 7.14 -23.19
N GLN A 182 -9.59 6.57 -24.38
CA GLN A 182 -8.49 6.41 -25.31
C GLN A 182 -8.13 7.78 -25.88
N SER A 183 -6.85 8.15 -25.81
CA SER A 183 -6.31 9.25 -26.60
C SER A 183 -5.19 8.71 -27.48
N ASP A 184 -5.09 9.25 -28.70
CA ASP A 184 -4.08 8.86 -29.69
C ASP A 184 -2.71 9.51 -29.43
N LEU A 185 -2.49 10.02 -28.22
CA LEU A 185 -1.23 10.67 -27.86
C LEU A 185 -0.12 9.63 -27.70
N ILE A 186 0.97 9.84 -28.43
CA ILE A 186 2.18 9.04 -28.30
C ILE A 186 2.77 9.28 -26.90
N ARG A 187 3.14 8.21 -26.17
CA ARG A 187 3.66 8.31 -24.80
C ARG A 187 4.80 9.31 -24.64
N ARG A 188 5.69 9.41 -25.63
CA ARG A 188 6.82 10.35 -25.63
C ARG A 188 6.34 11.80 -25.60
N GLN A 189 5.34 12.14 -26.42
CA GLN A 189 4.73 13.48 -26.44
C GLN A 189 4.02 13.77 -25.12
N PHE A 190 3.26 12.80 -24.58
CA PHE A 190 2.60 12.98 -23.27
C PHE A 190 3.61 13.29 -22.16
N VAL A 191 4.72 12.55 -22.08
CA VAL A 191 5.74 12.78 -21.05
C VAL A 191 6.44 14.13 -21.25
N ALA A 192 6.73 14.53 -22.49
CA ALA A 192 7.32 15.84 -22.78
C ALA A 192 6.39 16.98 -22.35
N ASN A 193 5.10 16.91 -22.71
CA ASN A 193 4.09 17.89 -22.34
C ASN A 193 3.90 17.95 -20.81
N LEU A 194 3.88 16.79 -20.15
CA LEU A 194 3.70 16.70 -18.70
C LEU A 194 4.76 17.51 -17.95
N GLN A 195 6.03 17.50 -18.40
CA GLN A 195 7.11 18.25 -17.74
C GLN A 195 6.94 19.77 -17.82
N GLN A 196 6.20 20.27 -18.80
CA GLN A 196 5.95 21.70 -18.98
C GLN A 196 4.80 22.21 -18.11
N LEU A 197 4.00 21.32 -17.53
CA LEU A 197 2.86 21.70 -16.70
C LEU A 197 3.26 22.19 -15.31
N PRO A 198 2.53 23.17 -14.74
CA PRO A 198 2.70 23.59 -13.35
C PRO A 198 2.45 22.41 -12.40
N LYS A 199 3.17 22.39 -11.27
CA LYS A 199 2.98 21.33 -10.26
C LYS A 199 1.61 21.47 -9.59
N TRP A 200 0.98 20.35 -9.27
CA TRP A 200 -0.24 20.33 -8.46
C TRP A 200 0.07 20.75 -7.02
N ASP A 201 -0.53 21.85 -6.58
CA ASP A 201 -0.35 22.47 -5.27
C ASP A 201 -1.68 22.71 -4.53
N GLN A 202 -2.80 22.33 -5.15
CA GLN A 202 -4.16 22.56 -4.64
C GLN A 202 -4.54 21.64 -3.48
N THR A 203 -3.76 20.56 -3.25
CA THR A 203 -3.91 19.71 -2.08
C THR A 203 -2.56 19.39 -1.43
N LYS A 204 -2.52 19.22 -0.12
CA LYS A 204 -1.31 18.78 0.61
C LYS A 204 -0.95 17.34 0.32
N TYR A 205 -1.95 16.47 0.18
CA TYR A 205 -1.75 15.04 -0.05
C TYR A 205 -2.46 14.53 -1.30
N TYR A 206 -2.04 13.36 -1.77
CA TYR A 206 -2.77 12.58 -2.75
C TYR A 206 -2.70 11.08 -2.45
N SER A 207 -3.71 10.33 -2.91
CA SER A 207 -3.73 8.88 -2.89
C SER A 207 -3.71 8.32 -4.32
N ALA A 208 -2.71 7.50 -4.61
CA ALA A 208 -2.53 6.92 -5.94
C ALA A 208 -3.54 5.79 -6.26
N LYS A 209 -4.24 5.26 -5.25
CA LYS A 209 -5.19 4.17 -5.40
C LYS A 209 -6.57 4.63 -4.93
N SER A 210 -7.55 4.59 -5.82
CA SER A 210 -8.95 4.73 -5.46
C SER A 210 -9.33 3.62 -4.48
N SER A 211 -9.48 3.95 -3.22
CA SER A 211 -9.96 3.03 -2.18
C SER A 211 -10.93 3.70 -1.24
N LEU A 212 -11.42 4.89 -1.60
CA LEU A 212 -12.46 5.60 -0.85
C LEU A 212 -13.81 4.94 -1.14
N HIS A 213 -14.48 4.54 -0.07
CA HIS A 213 -15.79 3.92 -0.11
C HIS A 213 -16.70 4.61 0.89
N ASP A 214 -17.99 4.67 0.61
CA ASP A 214 -18.99 5.12 1.58
C ASP A 214 -19.19 4.02 2.64
N CYS A 215 -19.09 4.38 3.92
CA CYS A 215 -19.27 3.47 5.05
C CYS A 215 -20.67 2.82 5.04
N ARG A 216 -21.70 3.55 4.58
CA ARG A 216 -23.09 3.07 4.51
C ARG A 216 -23.28 2.06 3.38
N SER A 217 -22.61 2.26 2.25
CA SER A 217 -22.71 1.36 1.09
C SER A 217 -21.72 0.19 1.12
N TRP A 218 -20.93 0.04 2.19
CA TRP A 218 -19.84 -0.92 2.22
C TRP A 218 -20.30 -2.38 1.99
N ASN A 219 -21.46 -2.76 2.55
CA ASN A 219 -21.97 -4.12 2.47
C ASN A 219 -22.32 -4.52 1.02
N SER A 220 -22.84 -3.61 0.21
CA SER A 220 -23.28 -3.92 -1.17
C SER A 220 -22.09 -4.15 -2.11
N VAL A 221 -20.96 -3.48 -1.86
CA VAL A 221 -19.74 -3.63 -2.68
C VAL A 221 -19.12 -5.03 -2.51
N GLN A 222 -19.13 -5.58 -1.30
CA GLN A 222 -18.57 -6.91 -1.05
C GLN A 222 -19.43 -8.05 -1.62
N GLU A 223 -20.75 -7.94 -1.56
CA GLU A 223 -21.65 -8.95 -2.14
C GLU A 223 -21.43 -9.09 -3.65
N LYS A 224 -21.23 -7.97 -4.36
CA LYS A 224 -20.91 -8.00 -5.80
C LYS A 224 -19.59 -8.72 -6.08
N ARG A 225 -18.57 -8.60 -5.21
CA ARG A 225 -17.32 -9.36 -5.35
C ARG A 225 -17.47 -10.85 -5.05
N LYS A 226 -18.45 -11.27 -4.24
CA LYS A 226 -18.73 -12.69 -3.97
C LYS A 226 -19.54 -13.35 -5.09
N ARG A 227 -20.28 -12.57 -5.90
CA ARG A 227 -21.10 -13.05 -7.04
C ARG A 227 -20.33 -13.28 -8.34
N TRP A 228 -18.99 -13.28 -8.36
CA TRP A 228 -18.30 -13.80 -9.53
C TRP A 228 -18.70 -15.26 -9.71
N PRO A 229 -19.24 -15.66 -10.88
CA PRO A 229 -19.67 -17.02 -11.08
C PRO A 229 -18.43 -17.90 -10.92
N ARG A 230 -18.42 -18.74 -9.88
CA ARG A 230 -17.79 -20.05 -10.05
C ARG A 230 -18.53 -20.60 -11.25
N SER A 231 -17.92 -20.56 -12.44
CA SER A 231 -18.47 -21.33 -13.53
C SER A 231 -18.49 -22.75 -13.00
N ARG A 232 -19.70 -23.21 -12.66
CA ARG A 232 -19.94 -24.61 -12.41
C ARG A 232 -19.48 -25.23 -13.71
N ARG A 233 -18.30 -25.87 -13.69
CA ARG A 233 -18.01 -26.91 -14.65
C ARG A 233 -19.08 -27.95 -14.36
N ALA A 234 -20.24 -27.78 -15.00
CA ALA A 234 -21.12 -28.90 -15.23
C ALA A 234 -20.22 -29.92 -15.92
N ALA A 235 -20.09 -31.09 -15.30
CA ALA A 235 -19.58 -32.26 -15.96
C ALA A 235 -20.57 -32.56 -17.09
N GLU A 236 -20.40 -31.88 -18.22
CA GLU A 236 -21.09 -32.20 -19.46
C GLU A 236 -20.48 -33.54 -19.90
N LYS A 237 -21.24 -34.61 -19.68
CA LYS A 237 -20.94 -35.93 -20.24
C LYS A 237 -20.81 -35.75 -21.75
N HIS A 238 -19.63 -36.03 -22.27
CA HIS A 238 -19.37 -36.09 -23.69
C HIS A 238 -20.16 -37.26 -24.30
N ASP A 239 -21.26 -36.96 -24.97
CA ASP A 239 -21.75 -37.80 -26.06
C ASP A 239 -21.20 -37.29 -27.39
N ALA A 240 -20.59 -38.21 -28.12
CA ALA A 240 -19.92 -37.96 -29.38
C ALA A 240 -20.93 -37.68 -30.48
N ARG A 241 -21.00 -36.42 -30.96
CA ARG A 241 -21.48 -36.16 -32.33
C ARG A 241 -20.72 -35.02 -32.99
N LYS A 242 -19.93 -35.39 -34.01
CA LYS A 242 -19.17 -34.50 -34.88
C LYS A 242 -20.11 -33.51 -35.57
N GLY A 243 -19.92 -32.22 -35.31
CA GLY A 243 -20.55 -31.14 -36.06
C GLY A 243 -19.69 -29.88 -35.99
N ARG A 244 -18.97 -29.58 -37.08
CA ARG A 244 -18.16 -28.35 -37.23
C ARG A 244 -19.04 -27.11 -37.04
N LYS A 245 -18.86 -26.36 -35.95
CA LYS A 245 -19.28 -24.95 -35.84
C LYS A 245 -18.08 -24.07 -35.51
N LYS A 246 -17.85 -23.06 -36.36
CA LYS A 246 -16.82 -22.04 -36.22
C LYS A 246 -17.06 -21.26 -34.93
N SER A 247 -16.20 -21.43 -33.93
CA SER A 247 -16.19 -20.60 -32.72
C SER A 247 -15.41 -19.31 -33.01
N SER A 248 -16.06 -18.17 -32.91
CA SER A 248 -15.38 -16.88 -32.75
C SER A 248 -14.65 -16.88 -31.41
N LYS A 249 -13.31 -16.93 -31.48
CA LYS A 249 -12.39 -16.82 -30.35
C LYS A 249 -12.56 -15.46 -29.66
N PHE A 250 -13.35 -15.40 -28.59
CA PHE A 250 -13.16 -14.37 -27.57
C PHE A 250 -11.92 -14.75 -26.75
N LYS A 251 -10.76 -14.15 -27.11
CA LYS A 251 -9.57 -14.10 -26.27
C LYS A 251 -9.86 -13.16 -25.11
N LEU A 252 -10.33 -13.70 -23.99
CA LEU A 252 -10.32 -13.00 -22.71
C LEU A 252 -8.87 -13.00 -22.21
N GLU A 253 -8.22 -11.85 -22.27
CA GLU A 253 -6.82 -11.67 -21.88
C GLU A 253 -6.67 -11.91 -20.37
N ARG A 254 -5.91 -12.95 -20.04
CA ARG A 254 -5.77 -13.53 -18.69
C ARG A 254 -4.60 -12.90 -17.90
N SER A 255 -4.18 -11.68 -18.25
CA SER A 255 -2.93 -11.07 -17.78
C SER A 255 -3.06 -10.29 -16.46
N ASP A 256 -4.23 -9.71 -16.15
CA ASP A 256 -4.35 -8.75 -15.03
C ASP A 256 -4.39 -9.40 -13.63
N LEU A 257 -4.59 -10.72 -13.55
CA LEU A 257 -4.69 -11.47 -12.28
C LEU A 257 -3.35 -11.98 -11.76
N TRP A 258 -2.29 -12.01 -12.59
CA TRP A 258 -0.98 -12.50 -12.18
C TRP A 258 -0.05 -11.39 -11.67
N GLU A 259 -0.16 -10.17 -12.21
CA GLU A 259 0.71 -9.04 -11.84
C GLU A 259 0.54 -8.62 -10.36
N ASN A 260 -0.66 -8.72 -9.80
CA ASN A 260 -0.90 -8.37 -8.40
C ASN A 260 -0.44 -9.46 -7.40
N ARG A 261 -0.29 -10.71 -7.84
CA ARG A 261 0.28 -11.78 -7.01
C ARG A 261 1.81 -11.75 -7.01
N ALA A 262 2.43 -11.48 -8.16
CA ALA A 262 3.88 -11.38 -8.25
C ALA A 262 4.44 -10.30 -7.30
N MET A 263 3.79 -9.14 -7.20
CA MET A 263 4.25 -8.04 -6.34
C MET A 263 4.24 -8.37 -4.83
N LEU A 264 3.30 -9.21 -4.37
CA LEU A 264 3.27 -9.70 -2.99
C LEU A 264 4.35 -10.75 -2.70
N PHE A 265 4.69 -11.59 -3.68
CA PHE A 265 5.81 -12.53 -3.57
C PHE A 265 7.16 -11.79 -3.51
N PHE A 266 7.37 -10.76 -4.33
CA PHE A 266 8.61 -9.98 -4.29
C PHE A 266 8.82 -9.21 -2.98
N ARG A 267 7.73 -8.72 -2.35
CA ARG A 267 7.83 -7.99 -1.09
C ARG A 267 8.12 -8.90 0.12
N ARG A 268 7.71 -10.16 0.06
CA ARG A 268 8.03 -11.17 1.09
C ARG A 268 9.42 -11.77 0.85
N ALA A 269 9.81 -11.98 -0.41
CA ALA A 269 11.15 -12.46 -0.79
C ALA A 269 12.26 -11.47 -0.40
N GLY A 270 12.05 -10.16 -0.53
CA GLY A 270 13.06 -9.16 -0.15
C GLY A 270 13.48 -9.24 1.33
N LYS A 271 12.53 -9.54 2.23
CA LYS A 271 12.87 -9.74 3.65
C LYS A 271 13.66 -11.03 3.87
N CYS A 272 13.29 -12.13 3.21
CA CYS A 272 14.02 -13.39 3.30
C CYS A 272 15.46 -13.28 2.76
N VAL A 273 15.68 -12.49 1.69
CA VAL A 273 17.02 -12.26 1.14
C VAL A 273 17.91 -11.49 2.12
N MET A 274 17.38 -10.48 2.83
CA MET A 274 18.18 -9.79 3.85
C MET A 274 18.54 -10.70 5.02
N TYR A 275 17.59 -11.49 5.54
CA TYR A 275 17.89 -12.44 6.63
C TYR A 275 18.89 -13.52 6.20
N ALA A 276 18.84 -13.98 4.94
CA ALA A 276 19.81 -14.93 4.40
C ALA A 276 21.21 -14.30 4.28
N ALA A 277 21.30 -13.03 3.86
CA ALA A 277 22.57 -12.32 3.78
C ALA A 277 23.20 -12.11 5.17
N ASP A 278 22.41 -11.70 6.15
CA ASP A 278 22.87 -11.53 7.54
C ASP A 278 23.33 -12.87 8.14
N LEU A 279 22.61 -13.96 7.85
CA LEU A 279 22.99 -15.31 8.30
C LEU A 279 24.30 -15.77 7.66
N VAL A 280 24.51 -15.52 6.36
CA VAL A 280 25.77 -15.84 5.67
C VAL A 280 26.93 -15.02 6.24
N LEU A 281 26.73 -13.73 6.53
CA LEU A 281 27.75 -12.89 7.16
C LEU A 281 28.12 -13.39 8.57
N LEU A 282 27.14 -13.84 9.36
CA LEU A 282 27.41 -14.46 10.66
C LEU A 282 28.23 -15.75 10.53
N ILE A 283 27.90 -16.62 9.58
CA ILE A 283 28.64 -17.87 9.33
C ILE A 283 30.08 -17.57 8.91
N ILE A 284 30.30 -16.59 8.03
CA ILE A 284 31.63 -16.16 7.61
C ILE A 284 32.43 -15.61 8.80
N SER A 285 31.82 -14.76 9.63
CA SER A 285 32.47 -14.18 10.81
C SER A 285 32.91 -15.25 11.82
N LEU A 286 32.03 -16.20 12.12
CA LEU A 286 32.33 -17.33 13.01
C LEU A 286 33.44 -18.22 12.44
N SER A 287 33.44 -18.46 11.13
CA SER A 287 34.46 -19.27 10.46
C SER A 287 35.84 -18.59 10.52
N PHE A 288 35.91 -17.28 10.31
CA PHE A 288 37.16 -16.51 10.45
C PHE A 288 37.70 -16.54 11.89
N ALA A 289 36.83 -16.35 12.89
CA ALA A 289 37.23 -16.44 14.30
C ALA A 289 37.78 -17.83 14.65
N TYR A 290 37.15 -18.90 14.14
CA TYR A 290 37.61 -20.27 14.30
C TYR A 290 38.99 -20.51 13.67
N LEU A 291 39.21 -20.04 12.44
CA LEU A 291 40.49 -20.15 11.74
C LEU A 291 41.62 -19.40 12.47
N ILE A 292 41.35 -18.20 12.99
CA ILE A 292 42.34 -17.44 13.77
C ILE A 292 42.72 -18.20 15.05
N ARG A 293 41.74 -18.79 15.74
CA ARG A 293 41.96 -19.56 16.97
C ARG A 293 42.82 -20.80 16.70
N HIS A 294 42.48 -21.59 15.67
CA HIS A 294 43.25 -22.79 15.32
C HIS A 294 44.62 -22.47 14.71
N GLY A 295 44.75 -21.38 13.95
CA GLY A 295 46.03 -20.93 13.42
C GLY A 295 47.04 -20.60 14.51
N LYS A 296 46.58 -19.98 15.61
CA LYS A 296 47.44 -19.73 16.80
C LYS A 296 47.91 -21.02 17.46
N GLU A 297 47.03 -22.01 17.59
CA GLU A 297 47.36 -23.32 18.19
C GLU A 297 48.39 -24.10 17.34
N LEU A 298 48.21 -24.12 16.01
CA LEU A 298 49.14 -24.76 15.08
C LEU A 298 50.52 -24.08 15.09
N LYS A 299 50.56 -22.74 15.16
CA LYS A 299 51.83 -21.99 15.27
C LYS A 299 52.55 -22.30 16.59
N GLY A 300 51.81 -22.53 17.68
CA GLY A 300 52.37 -23.00 18.96
C GLY A 300 53.02 -24.38 18.84
N ARG A 301 52.31 -25.35 18.23
CA ARG A 301 52.85 -26.71 18.00
C ARG A 301 54.08 -26.73 17.10
N TRP A 302 54.14 -25.86 16.09
CA TRP A 302 55.30 -25.72 15.21
C TRP A 302 56.55 -25.20 15.94
N ARG A 303 56.42 -24.21 16.84
CA ARG A 303 57.56 -23.74 17.66
C ARG A 303 58.08 -24.82 18.61
N TYR A 304 57.18 -25.61 19.21
CA TYR A 304 57.57 -26.72 20.09
C TYR A 304 58.35 -27.82 19.33
N LYS A 305 57.96 -28.17 18.09
CA LYS A 305 58.71 -29.13 17.28
C LYS A 305 60.09 -28.64 16.85
N LYS A 306 60.25 -27.34 16.58
CA LYS A 306 61.54 -26.77 16.13
C LYS A 306 62.59 -26.72 17.24
N GLY A 307 62.17 -26.59 18.51
CA GLY A 307 63.08 -26.58 19.68
C GLY A 307 63.65 -27.95 20.08
N LYS A 308 63.10 -29.06 19.59
CA LYS A 308 63.57 -30.43 19.94
C LYS A 308 64.66 -31.02 19.03
N ARG A 309 65.05 -30.34 17.94
CA ARG A 309 66.04 -30.87 16.98
C ARG A 309 67.47 -30.31 17.12
N SER A 310 67.73 -29.45 18.10
CA SER A 310 69.02 -28.76 18.23
C SER A 310 69.86 -29.15 19.44
N SER A 311 69.61 -30.31 20.06
CA SER A 311 70.52 -30.90 21.06
C SER A 311 71.07 -32.24 20.57
N VAL A 312 71.75 -32.23 19.43
CA VAL A 312 72.74 -33.28 19.13
C VAL A 312 74.05 -32.77 19.72
N HIS A 313 74.34 -33.23 20.93
CA HIS A 313 75.66 -33.10 21.53
C HIS A 313 76.64 -33.88 20.65
N TYR A 314 77.53 -33.17 19.96
CA TYR A 314 78.80 -33.76 19.57
C TYR A 314 79.62 -33.88 20.85
N SER A 315 79.84 -35.10 21.30
CA SER A 315 80.91 -35.44 22.21
C SER A 315 82.11 -35.77 21.32
N ASP A 316 83.11 -34.89 21.34
CA ASP A 316 84.45 -35.22 20.88
C ASP A 316 85.12 -36.07 21.98
N ASP A 317 85.59 -37.25 21.60
CA ASP A 317 86.75 -37.95 22.16
C ASP A 317 87.33 -38.88 21.07
#